data_AF-A0A945MNI2-F1
#
_entry.id   AF-A0A945MNI2-F1
#
_cell.length_a   1.000
_cell.length_b   1.000
_cell.length_c   1.000
_cell.angle_alpha   90.00
_cell.angle_beta   90.00
_cell.angle_gamma   90.00
#
_symmetry.space_group_name_H-M   'P 1'
#
loop_
_entity.id
_entity.type
_entity.pdbx_description
1 polymer ?
#
loop_
_entity_poly.entity_id
_entity_poly.type
_entity_poly.pdbx_seq_one_letter_code
_entity_poly.pdbx_strand_id
1 'polypeptide(L)'
;MLDHVRQAFDRSGLWDELATDWVVLDAELMPWSSKAQQLLEDQYAAVGAAARVSLASSVTALESATARGVAVDELLARCRGRAESVERYAAAYRAYCWPVHSLTDLKLAPFHLLASEGRVYSDKTHVWHMETLARLCAAGSDLLYATAHRRVVLDDEESCASVVEWWQALTAKGGEGLVAKPLDFVATDERGLAQPAIKCRGREYLRLIYGPEYVESLGLLRGRNVKGKQALALREFALGIEGLERLVDGQPLRRVHECVFGVLALESEPVDPRL
;
A
#
# COMPACT_ATOMS: atom_id res chain seq x y z
N MET A 1 6.57 8.96 -19.48
CA MET A 1 5.60 8.08 -18.78
C MET A 1 4.27 8.02 -19.52
N LEU A 2 3.54 9.14 -19.65
CA LEU A 2 2.24 9.17 -20.33
C LEU A 2 2.28 8.58 -21.75
N ASP A 3 3.32 8.88 -22.54
CA ASP A 3 3.48 8.27 -23.87
C ASP A 3 3.61 6.75 -23.83
N HIS A 4 4.27 6.17 -22.82
CA HIS A 4 4.37 4.71 -22.69
C HIS A 4 3.01 4.08 -22.36
N VAL A 5 2.20 4.76 -21.53
CA VAL A 5 0.83 4.33 -21.22
C VAL A 5 -0.04 4.43 -22.48
N ARG A 6 0.01 5.57 -23.19
CA ARG A 6 -0.73 5.78 -24.44
C ARG A 6 -0.38 4.71 -25.49
N GLN A 7 0.90 4.43 -25.71
CA GLN A 7 1.34 3.38 -26.61
C GLN A 7 0.88 1.97 -26.18
N ALA A 8 0.77 1.72 -24.87
CA ALA A 8 0.22 0.46 -24.38
C ALA A 8 -1.27 0.33 -24.71
N PHE A 9 -2.04 1.41 -24.57
CA PHE A 9 -3.43 1.45 -25.03
C PHE A 9 -3.54 1.23 -26.55
N ASP A 10 -2.72 1.94 -27.34
CA ASP A 10 -2.68 1.80 -28.80
C ASP A 10 -2.44 0.34 -29.22
N ARG A 11 -1.45 -0.33 -28.59
CA ARG A 11 -1.11 -1.73 -28.90
C ARG A 11 -2.12 -2.74 -28.38
N SER A 12 -2.81 -2.43 -27.29
CA SER A 12 -3.80 -3.32 -26.67
C SER A 12 -5.17 -3.29 -27.36
N GLY A 13 -5.44 -2.27 -28.18
CA GLY A 13 -6.76 -2.02 -28.79
C GLY A 13 -7.81 -1.48 -27.82
N LEU A 14 -7.41 -1.09 -26.60
CA LEU A 14 -8.35 -0.67 -25.56
C LEU A 14 -9.05 0.66 -25.87
N TRP A 15 -8.47 1.55 -26.68
CA TRP A 15 -9.16 2.76 -27.13
C TRP A 15 -10.44 2.44 -27.90
N ASP A 16 -10.36 1.51 -28.84
CA ASP A 16 -11.49 1.09 -29.67
C ASP A 16 -12.49 0.27 -28.86
N GLU A 17 -12.02 -0.64 -28.00
CA GLU A 17 -12.87 -1.48 -27.14
C GLU A 17 -13.71 -0.64 -26.16
N LEU A 18 -13.10 0.41 -25.60
CA LEU A 18 -13.76 1.32 -24.65
C LEU A 18 -14.46 2.50 -25.37
N ALA A 19 -14.30 2.62 -26.70
CA ALA A 19 -14.81 3.70 -27.52
C ALA A 19 -14.47 5.10 -26.96
N THR A 20 -13.19 5.33 -26.67
CA THR A 20 -12.73 6.55 -25.98
C THR A 20 -11.36 7.02 -26.46
N ASP A 21 -11.08 8.30 -26.27
CA ASP A 21 -9.79 8.96 -26.51
C ASP A 21 -9.09 9.43 -25.21
N TRP A 22 -9.70 9.19 -24.04
CA TRP A 22 -9.11 9.47 -22.73
C TRP A 22 -9.51 8.43 -21.68
N VAL A 23 -8.67 8.28 -20.66
CA VAL A 23 -8.94 7.43 -19.50
C VAL A 23 -8.43 8.06 -18.22
N VAL A 24 -9.06 7.71 -17.09
CA VAL A 24 -8.56 7.96 -15.75
C VAL A 24 -8.15 6.64 -15.12
N LEU A 25 -6.88 6.52 -14.73
CA LEU A 25 -6.33 5.34 -14.08
C LEU A 25 -5.99 5.64 -12.61
N ASP A 26 -6.28 4.69 -11.73
CA ASP A 26 -5.71 4.63 -10.39
C ASP A 26 -4.55 3.62 -10.36
N ALA A 27 -3.41 4.04 -9.82
CA ALA A 27 -2.16 3.30 -9.95
C ALA A 27 -1.17 3.59 -8.82
N GLU A 28 -0.34 2.60 -8.51
CA GLU A 28 0.83 2.78 -7.64
C GLU A 28 2.09 3.05 -8.49
N LEU A 29 2.91 4.00 -8.05
CA LEU A 29 4.19 4.33 -8.70
C LEU A 29 5.35 4.02 -7.75
N MET A 30 6.24 3.14 -8.19
CA MET A 30 7.39 2.64 -7.45
C MET A 30 8.72 3.04 -8.12
N PRO A 31 9.83 3.18 -7.37
CA PRO A 31 9.98 2.90 -5.92
C PRO A 31 9.45 4.02 -5.02
N TRP A 32 9.27 3.70 -3.74
CA TRP A 32 8.97 4.71 -2.72
C TRP A 32 10.06 5.76 -2.61
N SER A 33 11.33 5.38 -2.80
CA SER A 33 12.47 6.30 -2.79
C SER A 33 12.37 7.41 -3.83
N SER A 34 11.60 7.24 -4.91
CA SER A 34 11.35 8.30 -5.90
C SER A 34 10.45 9.43 -5.38
N LYS A 35 9.55 9.14 -4.44
CA LYS A 35 8.56 10.10 -3.90
C LYS A 35 8.89 10.57 -2.47
N ALA A 36 9.65 9.78 -1.72
CA ALA A 36 9.81 9.97 -0.27
C ALA A 36 11.27 9.91 0.21
N GLN A 37 12.22 10.32 -0.63
CA GLN A 37 13.65 10.30 -0.29
C GLN A 37 13.94 11.04 1.03
N GLN A 38 13.40 12.24 1.21
CA GLN A 38 13.63 13.02 2.44
C GLN A 38 13.09 12.30 3.69
N LEU A 39 11.91 11.70 3.61
CA LEU A 39 11.34 10.92 4.71
C LEU A 39 12.22 9.69 5.03
N LEU A 40 12.76 9.03 4.00
CA LEU A 40 13.68 7.92 4.17
C LEU A 40 14.98 8.35 4.85
N GLU A 41 15.56 9.47 4.45
CA GLU A 41 16.81 9.99 5.04
C GLU A 41 16.60 10.48 6.48
N ASP A 42 15.62 11.37 6.69
CA ASP A 42 15.44 12.10 7.94
C ASP A 42 14.77 11.28 9.04
N GLN A 43 13.95 10.29 8.69
CA GLN A 43 13.21 9.48 9.67
C GLN A 43 13.70 8.04 9.67
N TYR A 44 13.61 7.32 8.54
CA TYR A 44 13.85 5.88 8.53
C TYR A 44 15.33 5.50 8.72
N ALA A 45 16.19 6.11 7.91
CA ALA A 45 17.63 5.87 7.93
C ALA A 45 18.24 6.44 9.22
N ALA A 46 17.81 7.63 9.66
CA ALA A 46 18.25 8.23 10.91
C ALA A 46 17.98 7.33 12.13
N VAL A 47 16.74 6.84 12.30
CA VAL A 47 16.37 5.92 13.39
C VAL A 47 17.19 4.62 13.31
N GLY A 48 17.28 4.03 12.11
CA GLY A 48 18.05 2.80 11.92
C GLY A 48 19.54 2.98 12.22
N ALA A 49 20.16 4.08 11.80
CA ALA A 49 21.57 4.36 12.04
C ALA A 49 21.86 4.57 13.53
N ALA A 50 21.09 5.44 14.20
CA ALA A 50 21.28 5.74 15.61
C ALA A 50 21.09 4.50 16.50
N ALA A 51 20.03 3.72 16.24
CA ALA A 51 19.72 2.53 17.04
C ALA A 51 20.78 1.44 16.89
N ARG A 52 21.31 1.20 15.67
CA ARG A 52 22.40 0.24 15.47
C ARG A 52 23.65 0.58 16.26
N VAL A 53 24.10 1.84 16.17
CA VAL A 53 25.34 2.29 16.85
C VAL A 53 25.18 2.16 18.37
N SER A 54 24.04 2.61 18.90
CA SER A 54 23.76 2.57 20.34
C SER A 54 23.64 1.14 20.88
N LEU A 55 22.90 0.27 20.17
CA LEU A 55 22.68 -1.11 20.60
C LEU A 55 23.94 -1.95 20.47
N ALA A 56 24.74 -1.79 19.40
CA ALA A 56 26.02 -2.48 19.27
C ALA A 56 26.95 -2.18 20.45
N SER A 57 27.10 -0.90 20.80
CA SER A 57 27.92 -0.47 21.95
C SER A 57 27.39 -1.03 23.27
N SER A 58 26.06 -1.05 23.45
CA SER A 58 25.41 -1.61 24.64
C SER A 58 25.65 -3.12 24.76
N VAL A 59 25.51 -3.86 23.66
CA VAL A 59 25.75 -5.31 23.62
C VAL A 59 27.20 -5.62 23.99
N THR A 60 28.19 -4.94 23.39
CA THR A 60 29.61 -5.14 23.71
C THR A 60 29.95 -4.86 25.18
N ALA A 61 29.37 -3.80 25.76
CA ALA A 61 29.57 -3.47 27.16
C ALA A 61 28.98 -4.54 28.10
N LEU A 62 27.79 -5.04 27.77
CA LEU A 62 27.10 -6.07 28.54
C LEU A 62 27.81 -7.43 28.44
N GLU A 63 28.31 -7.81 27.26
CA GLU A 63 29.14 -9.01 27.07
C GLU A 63 30.40 -8.95 27.94
N SER A 64 31.05 -7.78 27.99
CA SER A 64 32.22 -7.56 28.84
C SER A 64 31.89 -7.66 30.33
N ALA A 65 30.69 -7.23 30.75
CA ALA A 65 30.23 -7.35 32.12
C ALA A 65 29.90 -8.81 32.50
N THR A 66 29.22 -9.54 31.64
CA THR A 66 28.99 -10.99 31.79
C THR A 66 30.32 -11.75 31.90
N ALA A 67 31.31 -11.44 31.07
CA ALA A 67 32.64 -12.07 31.12
C ALA A 67 33.40 -11.82 32.44
N ARG A 68 33.06 -10.74 33.17
CA ARG A 68 33.60 -10.44 34.51
C ARG A 68 32.75 -11.02 35.64
N GLY A 69 31.71 -11.80 35.35
CA GLY A 69 30.83 -12.41 36.33
C GLY A 69 29.76 -11.48 36.89
N VAL A 70 29.48 -10.34 36.25
CA VAL A 70 28.36 -9.47 36.63
C VAL A 70 27.06 -10.05 36.08
N ALA A 71 26.05 -10.23 36.92
CA ALA A 71 24.75 -10.80 36.53
C ALA A 71 23.91 -9.83 35.69
N VAL A 72 24.15 -9.81 34.36
CA VAL A 72 23.44 -8.95 33.39
C VAL A 72 22.87 -9.73 32.20
N ASP A 73 22.76 -11.05 32.30
CA ASP A 73 22.41 -11.91 31.16
C ASP A 73 21.04 -11.61 30.55
N GLU A 74 20.04 -11.31 31.38
CA GLU A 74 18.71 -10.89 30.91
C GLU A 74 18.75 -9.57 30.14
N LEU A 75 19.55 -8.62 30.62
CA LEU A 75 19.72 -7.31 29.97
C LEU A 75 20.46 -7.46 28.64
N LEU A 76 21.49 -8.31 28.60
CA LEU A 76 22.22 -8.65 27.38
C LEU A 76 21.30 -9.30 26.35
N ALA A 77 20.50 -10.30 26.75
CA ALA A 77 19.54 -10.96 25.87
C ALA A 77 18.53 -9.96 25.27
N ARG A 78 18.00 -9.05 26.09
CA ARG A 78 17.09 -7.99 25.63
C ARG A 78 17.77 -7.06 24.62
N CYS A 79 18.98 -6.57 24.91
CA CYS A 79 19.71 -5.69 23.99
C CYS A 79 20.03 -6.37 22.66
N ARG A 80 20.35 -7.67 22.66
CA ARG A 80 20.54 -8.46 21.44
C ARG A 80 19.25 -8.59 20.62
N GLY A 81 18.11 -8.89 21.25
CA GLY A 81 16.81 -8.95 20.56
C GLY A 81 16.38 -7.62 19.94
N ARG A 82 16.65 -6.51 20.64
CA ARG A 82 16.42 -5.15 20.12
C ARG A 82 17.33 -4.85 18.92
N ALA A 83 18.61 -5.24 18.98
CA ALA A 83 19.54 -5.06 17.86
C ALA A 83 19.07 -5.82 16.62
N GLU A 84 18.62 -7.07 16.78
CA GLU A 84 18.04 -7.85 15.68
C GLU A 84 16.79 -7.19 15.08
N SER A 85 15.90 -6.66 15.93
CA SER A 85 14.70 -5.95 15.48
C SER A 85 15.02 -4.70 14.65
N VAL A 86 16.08 -3.97 15.00
CA VAL A 86 16.57 -2.81 14.25
C VAL A 86 17.15 -3.22 12.89
N GLU A 87 17.88 -4.34 12.80
CA GLU A 87 18.35 -4.83 11.51
C GLU A 87 17.21 -5.25 10.59
N ARG A 88 16.18 -5.91 11.14
CA ARG A 88 14.97 -6.27 10.37
C ARG A 88 14.21 -5.04 9.89
N TYR A 89 14.05 -4.02 10.75
CA TYR A 89 13.49 -2.72 10.37
C TYR A 89 14.26 -2.09 9.21
N ALA A 90 15.59 -2.13 9.27
CA ALA A 90 16.40 -1.56 8.22
C ALA A 90 16.35 -2.35 6.90
N ALA A 91 16.32 -3.67 6.98
CA ALA A 91 16.08 -4.51 5.82
C ALA A 91 14.72 -4.18 5.18
N ALA A 92 13.69 -3.95 6.00
CA ALA A 92 12.35 -3.63 5.54
C ALA A 92 12.30 -2.35 4.70
N TYR A 93 12.82 -1.20 5.16
CA TYR A 93 12.72 0.03 4.35
C TYR A 93 13.61 -0.02 3.10
N ARG A 94 14.77 -0.70 3.18
CA ARG A 94 15.70 -0.84 2.04
C ARG A 94 15.06 -1.60 0.87
N ALA A 95 14.17 -2.55 1.15
CA ALA A 95 13.47 -3.31 0.12
C ALA A 95 12.59 -2.44 -0.81
N TYR A 96 12.22 -1.23 -0.38
CA TYR A 96 11.40 -0.29 -1.15
C TYR A 96 12.21 0.86 -1.79
N CYS A 97 13.54 0.76 -1.74
CA CYS A 97 14.46 1.78 -2.20
C CYS A 97 15.38 1.23 -3.31
N TRP A 98 15.32 1.81 -4.49
CA TRP A 98 16.35 1.63 -5.51
C TRP A 98 16.63 2.95 -6.26
N PRO A 99 17.84 3.11 -6.84
CA PRO A 99 18.15 4.26 -7.68
C PRO A 99 17.25 4.32 -8.91
N VAL A 100 16.82 5.53 -9.27
CA VAL A 100 16.08 5.79 -10.52
C VAL A 100 16.94 6.70 -11.37
N HIS A 101 17.47 6.17 -12.47
CA HIS A 101 18.28 6.92 -13.43
C HIS A 101 17.50 7.24 -14.71
N SER A 102 16.43 6.50 -14.96
CA SER A 102 15.60 6.60 -16.16
C SER A 102 14.16 6.15 -15.89
N LEU A 103 13.27 6.35 -16.86
CA LEU A 103 11.87 5.90 -16.75
C LEU A 103 11.73 4.38 -16.63
N THR A 104 12.68 3.58 -17.13
CA THR A 104 12.61 2.11 -17.07
C THR A 104 12.89 1.54 -15.69
N ASP A 105 13.50 2.35 -14.81
CA ASP A 105 13.72 2.01 -13.40
C ASP A 105 12.45 2.20 -12.56
N LEU A 106 11.47 2.95 -13.07
CA LEU A 106 10.16 3.09 -12.44
C LEU A 106 9.26 1.90 -12.77
N LYS A 107 8.33 1.60 -11.86
CA LYS A 107 7.24 0.65 -12.09
C LYS A 107 5.91 1.33 -11.78
N LEU A 108 5.01 1.36 -12.76
CA LEU A 108 3.64 1.83 -12.64
C LEU A 108 2.70 0.62 -12.63
N ALA A 109 2.01 0.41 -11.52
CA ALA A 109 1.08 -0.69 -11.31
C ALA A 109 -0.36 -0.15 -11.26
N PRO A 110 -1.07 -0.06 -12.39
CA PRO A 110 -2.47 0.34 -12.39
C PRO A 110 -3.33 -0.76 -11.77
N PHE A 111 -4.32 -0.35 -10.97
CA PHE A 111 -5.24 -1.28 -10.32
C PHE A 111 -6.72 -0.90 -10.47
N HIS A 112 -7.04 0.31 -10.94
CA HIS A 112 -8.39 0.64 -11.40
C HIS A 112 -8.33 1.44 -12.71
N LEU A 113 -9.21 1.09 -13.65
CA LEU A 113 -9.63 1.95 -14.75
C LEU A 113 -10.89 2.64 -14.24
N LEU A 114 -10.80 3.90 -13.84
CA LEU A 114 -11.85 4.59 -13.12
C LEU A 114 -12.92 5.15 -14.06
N ALA A 115 -12.51 5.82 -15.13
CA ALA A 115 -13.41 6.46 -16.07
C ALA A 115 -12.81 6.56 -17.47
N SER A 116 -13.69 6.71 -18.45
CA SER A 116 -13.43 7.10 -19.84
C SER A 116 -14.61 7.91 -20.37
N GLU A 117 -14.59 8.24 -21.65
CA GLU A 117 -15.70 8.94 -22.31
C GLU A 117 -17.05 8.28 -22.00
N GLY A 118 -18.00 9.06 -21.45
CA GLY A 118 -19.35 8.62 -21.15
C GLY A 118 -19.49 7.52 -20.08
N ARG A 119 -18.42 7.11 -19.38
CA ARG A 119 -18.52 6.02 -18.39
C ARG A 119 -17.58 6.13 -17.18
N VAL A 120 -18.15 5.91 -16.00
CA VAL A 120 -17.42 5.48 -14.79
C VAL A 120 -17.53 3.96 -14.68
N TYR A 121 -16.44 3.28 -14.34
CA TYR A 121 -16.36 1.81 -14.30
C TYR A 121 -16.57 1.23 -12.89
N SER A 122 -17.25 1.98 -12.02
CA SER A 122 -17.66 1.54 -10.68
C SER A 122 -18.73 0.42 -10.74
N ASP A 123 -19.27 0.13 -11.93
CA ASP A 123 -20.17 -1.00 -12.22
C ASP A 123 -19.42 -2.32 -12.48
N LYS A 124 -18.09 -2.28 -12.60
CA LYS A 124 -17.26 -3.45 -12.91
C LYS A 124 -16.72 -4.12 -11.66
N THR A 125 -16.48 -5.42 -11.74
CA THR A 125 -15.84 -6.16 -10.65
C THR A 125 -14.35 -5.86 -10.59
N HIS A 126 -13.72 -6.02 -9.43
CA HIS A 126 -12.26 -5.88 -9.35
C HIS A 126 -11.51 -6.91 -10.21
N VAL A 127 -12.10 -8.09 -10.47
CA VAL A 127 -11.52 -9.06 -11.41
C VAL A 127 -11.46 -8.46 -12.82
N TRP A 128 -12.54 -7.82 -13.29
CA TRP A 128 -12.54 -7.15 -14.58
C TRP A 128 -11.46 -6.08 -14.69
N HIS A 129 -11.27 -5.26 -13.63
CA HIS A 129 -10.19 -4.26 -13.60
C HIS A 129 -8.81 -4.92 -13.69
N MET A 130 -8.56 -5.99 -12.92
CA MET A 130 -7.27 -6.68 -12.93
C MET A 130 -6.96 -7.30 -14.29
N GLU A 131 -7.94 -7.96 -14.91
CA GLU A 131 -7.77 -8.60 -16.23
C GLU A 131 -7.56 -7.56 -17.34
N THR A 132 -8.36 -6.50 -17.34
CA THR A 132 -8.25 -5.39 -18.32
C THR A 132 -6.89 -4.71 -18.21
N LEU A 133 -6.45 -4.39 -16.99
CA LEU A 133 -5.16 -3.72 -16.78
C LEU A 133 -3.97 -4.67 -16.96
N ALA A 134 -4.14 -5.99 -16.77
CA ALA A 134 -3.14 -6.97 -17.14
C ALA A 134 -2.92 -7.01 -18.67
N ARG A 135 -3.99 -6.93 -19.47
CA ARG A 135 -3.87 -6.79 -20.94
C ARG A 135 -3.11 -5.52 -21.33
N LEU A 136 -3.41 -4.39 -20.68
CA LEU A 136 -2.69 -3.14 -20.88
C LEU A 136 -1.19 -3.30 -20.54
N CYS A 137 -0.88 -3.90 -19.39
CA CYS A 137 0.50 -4.11 -18.96
C CYS A 137 1.25 -5.07 -19.91
N ALA A 138 0.59 -6.12 -20.39
CA ALA A 138 1.18 -7.07 -21.35
C ALA A 138 1.48 -6.44 -22.71
N ALA A 139 0.68 -5.45 -23.13
CA ALA A 139 0.96 -4.63 -24.32
C ALA A 139 1.93 -3.47 -24.03
N GLY A 140 2.32 -3.27 -22.76
CA GLY A 140 3.16 -2.19 -22.28
C GLY A 140 4.66 -2.38 -22.49
N SER A 141 5.42 -1.39 -22.04
CA SER A 141 6.86 -1.54 -21.79
C SER A 141 7.12 -2.03 -20.36
N ASP A 142 8.38 -2.33 -20.03
CA ASP A 142 8.83 -2.73 -18.68
C ASP A 142 8.45 -1.76 -17.54
N LEU A 143 8.03 -0.54 -17.87
CA LEU A 143 7.42 0.42 -16.95
C LEU A 143 6.09 -0.09 -16.34
N LEU A 144 5.25 -0.79 -17.11
CA LEU A 144 3.94 -1.23 -16.65
C LEU A 144 4.04 -2.56 -15.93
N TYR A 145 3.44 -2.65 -14.76
CA TYR A 145 3.51 -3.83 -13.90
C TYR A 145 2.10 -4.32 -13.56
N ALA A 146 1.78 -5.54 -14.00
CA ALA A 146 0.48 -6.14 -13.69
C ALA A 146 0.40 -6.52 -12.21
N THR A 147 -0.68 -6.11 -11.56
CA THR A 147 -0.91 -6.42 -10.13
C THR A 147 -1.29 -7.88 -9.96
N ALA A 148 -0.45 -8.64 -9.23
CA ALA A 148 -0.79 -10.00 -8.82
C ALA A 148 -2.01 -9.97 -7.87
N HIS A 149 -3.01 -10.80 -8.16
CA HIS A 149 -4.25 -10.86 -7.39
C HIS A 149 -4.73 -12.31 -7.24
N ARG A 150 -5.59 -12.53 -6.24
CA ARG A 150 -6.31 -13.80 -6.03
C ARG A 150 -7.72 -13.50 -5.58
N ARG A 151 -8.67 -14.31 -6.05
CA ARG A 151 -10.04 -14.32 -5.53
C ARG A 151 -10.10 -15.25 -4.31
N VAL A 152 -10.89 -14.85 -3.31
CA VAL A 152 -11.19 -15.66 -2.13
C VAL A 152 -12.69 -15.86 -2.03
N VAL A 153 -13.11 -17.07 -1.69
CA VAL A 153 -14.50 -17.38 -1.30
C VAL A 153 -14.49 -17.54 0.23
N LEU A 154 -15.15 -16.61 0.93
CA LEU A 154 -15.03 -16.52 2.39
C LEU A 154 -15.70 -17.68 3.14
N ASP A 155 -16.69 -18.34 2.52
CA ASP A 155 -17.38 -19.51 3.08
C ASP A 155 -16.67 -20.85 2.73
N ASP A 156 -15.49 -20.78 2.09
CA ASP A 156 -14.66 -21.94 1.76
C ASP A 156 -13.33 -21.85 2.51
N GLU A 157 -13.13 -22.78 3.46
CA GLU A 157 -11.94 -22.87 4.29
C GLU A 157 -10.66 -23.10 3.47
N GLU A 158 -10.74 -23.90 2.39
CA GLU A 158 -9.59 -24.18 1.51
C GLU A 158 -9.20 -22.93 0.70
N SER A 159 -10.20 -22.22 0.18
CA SER A 159 -9.98 -20.93 -0.49
C SER A 159 -9.32 -19.91 0.44
N CYS A 160 -9.79 -19.81 1.68
CA CYS A 160 -9.21 -18.93 2.69
C CYS A 160 -7.76 -19.32 3.02
N ALA A 161 -7.49 -20.62 3.24
CA ALA A 161 -6.14 -21.12 3.52
C ALA A 161 -5.17 -20.80 2.38
N SER A 162 -5.58 -20.98 1.12
CA SER A 162 -4.76 -20.69 -0.06
C SER A 162 -4.35 -19.22 -0.13
N VAL A 163 -5.26 -18.29 0.19
CA VAL A 163 -4.94 -16.85 0.20
C VAL A 163 -4.05 -16.45 1.36
N VAL A 164 -4.23 -17.08 2.53
CA VAL A 164 -3.34 -16.88 3.69
C VAL A 164 -1.91 -17.34 3.36
N GLU A 165 -1.75 -18.52 2.77
CA GLU A 165 -0.44 -19.03 2.35
C GLU A 165 0.21 -18.11 1.32
N TRP A 166 -0.56 -17.65 0.31
CA TRP A 166 -0.07 -16.70 -0.68
C TRP A 166 0.38 -15.38 -0.05
N TRP A 167 -0.38 -14.83 0.91
CA TRP A 167 0.00 -13.62 1.63
C TRP A 167 1.26 -13.81 2.48
N GLN A 168 1.39 -14.97 3.16
CA GLN A 168 2.59 -15.31 3.92
C GLN A 168 3.82 -15.39 3.01
N ALA A 169 3.69 -16.04 1.85
CA ALA A 169 4.77 -16.14 0.87
C ALA A 169 5.16 -14.78 0.27
N LEU A 170 4.18 -13.92 -0.02
CA LEU A 170 4.41 -12.56 -0.53
C LEU A 170 5.17 -11.70 0.49
N THR A 171 4.71 -11.70 1.74
CA THR A 171 5.29 -10.88 2.80
C THR A 171 6.65 -11.40 3.27
N ALA A 172 6.89 -12.72 3.22
CA ALA A 172 8.20 -13.31 3.47
C ALA A 172 9.26 -12.89 2.44
N LYS A 173 8.85 -12.55 1.21
CA LYS A 173 9.72 -12.03 0.15
C LYS A 173 9.91 -10.51 0.20
N GLY A 174 9.41 -9.85 1.24
CA GLY A 174 9.54 -8.40 1.43
C GLY A 174 8.36 -7.56 0.92
N GLY A 175 7.31 -8.18 0.37
CA GLY A 175 6.10 -7.47 -0.04
C GLY A 175 5.36 -6.84 1.15
N GLU A 176 4.70 -5.71 0.91
CA GLU A 176 4.03 -4.94 1.98
C GLU A 176 2.90 -5.75 2.61
N GLY A 177 2.14 -6.48 1.79
CA GLY A 177 0.93 -7.17 2.19
C GLY A 177 -0.05 -7.24 1.04
N LEU A 178 -1.35 -7.22 1.36
CA LEU A 178 -2.42 -7.20 0.37
C LEU A 178 -3.45 -6.12 0.69
N VAL A 179 -4.27 -5.80 -0.30
CA VAL A 179 -5.50 -5.03 -0.16
C VAL A 179 -6.66 -5.96 -0.49
N ALA A 180 -7.48 -6.28 0.50
CA ALA A 180 -8.70 -7.05 0.33
C ALA A 180 -9.81 -6.10 -0.12
N LYS A 181 -10.51 -6.44 -1.20
CA LYS A 181 -11.59 -5.64 -1.75
C LYS A 181 -12.81 -6.56 -1.98
N PRO A 182 -14.05 -6.06 -1.85
CA PRO A 182 -15.24 -6.81 -2.27
C PRO A 182 -15.17 -7.20 -3.75
N LEU A 183 -15.92 -8.20 -4.22
CA LEU A 183 -15.85 -8.57 -5.64
C LEU A 183 -16.34 -7.42 -6.53
N ASP A 184 -17.48 -6.84 -6.16
CA ASP A 184 -18.06 -5.65 -6.78
C ASP A 184 -17.38 -4.39 -6.25
N PHE A 185 -17.17 -3.40 -7.13
CA PHE A 185 -16.45 -2.17 -6.79
C PHE A 185 -17.21 -1.34 -5.75
N VAL A 186 -18.53 -1.27 -5.88
CA VAL A 186 -19.44 -0.66 -4.89
C VAL A 186 -20.29 -1.78 -4.28
N ALA A 187 -19.93 -2.20 -3.08
CA ALA A 187 -20.64 -3.25 -2.35
C ALA A 187 -21.47 -2.67 -1.19
N THR A 188 -22.71 -3.11 -1.07
CA THR A 188 -23.60 -2.73 0.03
C THR A 188 -24.15 -3.96 0.75
N ASP A 189 -24.29 -3.87 2.07
CA ASP A 189 -24.98 -4.85 2.89
C ASP A 189 -26.14 -4.20 3.68
N GLU A 190 -26.75 -4.93 4.61
CA GLU A 190 -27.83 -4.44 5.47
C GLU A 190 -27.43 -3.21 6.33
N ARG A 191 -26.13 -2.98 6.51
CA ARG A 191 -25.56 -1.87 7.29
C ARG A 191 -25.14 -0.69 6.40
N GLY A 192 -25.35 -0.79 5.09
CA GLY A 192 -25.06 0.25 4.11
C GLY A 192 -23.83 -0.06 3.27
N LEU A 193 -23.07 0.97 2.91
CA LEU A 193 -21.89 0.83 2.06
C LEU A 193 -20.76 0.09 2.82
N ALA A 194 -20.30 -1.01 2.25
CA ALA A 194 -19.16 -1.74 2.75
C ALA A 194 -17.85 -0.97 2.48
N GLN A 195 -16.79 -1.28 3.23
CA GLN A 195 -15.47 -0.70 2.96
C GLN A 195 -15.01 -1.13 1.55
N PRO A 196 -14.63 -0.20 0.67
CA PRO A 196 -14.21 -0.52 -0.70
C PRO A 196 -12.86 -1.27 -0.72
N ALA A 197 -12.05 -1.09 0.32
CA ALA A 197 -10.75 -1.73 0.45
C ALA A 197 -10.32 -1.83 1.93
N ILE A 198 -9.67 -2.94 2.29
CA ILE A 198 -9.06 -3.16 3.59
C ILE A 198 -7.61 -3.59 3.39
N LYS A 199 -6.67 -2.83 3.94
CA LYS A 199 -5.24 -3.18 3.88
C LYS A 199 -4.88 -4.22 4.95
N CYS A 200 -4.14 -5.26 4.57
CA CYS A 200 -3.59 -6.28 5.46
C CYS A 200 -2.07 -6.39 5.23
N ARG A 201 -1.32 -5.74 6.12
CA ARG A 201 0.13 -5.52 6.00
C ARG A 201 0.94 -6.59 6.73
N GLY A 202 2.05 -7.01 6.13
CA GLY A 202 2.98 -8.02 6.62
C GLY A 202 3.71 -7.59 7.89
N ARG A 203 4.13 -8.58 8.67
CA ARG A 203 4.81 -8.37 9.97
C ARG A 203 6.06 -7.49 9.85
N GLU A 204 6.92 -7.78 8.88
CA GLU A 204 8.19 -7.06 8.74
C GLU A 204 7.97 -5.64 8.21
N TYR A 205 7.01 -5.44 7.30
CA TYR A 205 6.60 -4.11 6.84
C TYR A 205 6.08 -3.24 7.98
N LEU A 206 5.30 -3.80 8.91
CA LEU A 206 4.73 -3.04 10.02
C LEU A 206 5.78 -2.45 10.98
N ARG A 207 7.05 -2.86 10.91
CA ARG A 207 8.14 -2.17 11.61
C ARG A 207 8.35 -0.74 11.12
N LEU A 208 8.03 -0.47 9.86
CA LEU A 208 8.10 0.86 9.25
C LEU A 208 7.00 1.79 9.78
N ILE A 209 5.94 1.23 10.35
CA ILE A 209 4.75 1.96 10.76
C ILE A 209 4.67 2.07 12.28
N TYR A 210 4.92 0.96 12.99
CA TYR A 210 4.81 0.89 14.45
C TYR A 210 6.16 0.93 15.16
N GLY A 211 7.26 1.00 14.41
CA GLY A 211 8.63 1.05 14.91
C GLY A 211 9.34 -0.30 14.94
N PRO A 212 10.67 -0.32 15.10
CA PRO A 212 11.49 -1.54 14.96
C PRO A 212 11.09 -2.65 15.93
N GLU A 213 10.73 -2.27 17.16
CA GLU A 213 10.51 -3.17 18.30
C GLU A 213 9.02 -3.45 18.56
N TYR A 214 8.11 -3.06 17.65
CA TYR A 214 6.66 -3.06 17.90
C TYR A 214 6.07 -4.42 18.31
N VAL A 215 6.73 -5.51 17.93
CA VAL A 215 6.33 -6.89 18.28
C VAL A 215 6.34 -7.13 19.80
N GLU A 216 7.15 -6.39 20.55
CA GLU A 216 7.18 -6.44 22.02
C GLU A 216 6.00 -5.67 22.64
N SER A 217 5.40 -4.75 21.88
CA SER A 217 4.31 -3.87 22.34
C SER A 217 2.93 -4.29 21.81
N LEU A 218 2.78 -5.50 21.27
CA LEU A 218 1.52 -5.94 20.65
C LEU A 218 0.31 -5.88 21.60
N GLY A 219 0.52 -6.14 22.89
CA GLY A 219 -0.55 -6.03 23.90
C GLY A 219 -1.17 -4.64 23.96
N LEU A 220 -0.34 -3.60 23.83
CA LEU A 220 -0.78 -2.20 23.80
C LEU A 220 -1.39 -1.84 22.44
N LEU A 221 -0.78 -2.31 21.35
CA LEU A 221 -1.17 -1.94 19.98
C LEU A 221 -2.47 -2.60 19.50
N ARG A 222 -2.89 -3.73 20.11
CA ARG A 222 -4.15 -4.42 19.76
C ARG A 222 -5.39 -3.59 20.08
N GLY A 223 -5.34 -2.70 21.07
CA GLY A 223 -6.46 -1.83 21.47
C GLY A 223 -6.74 -0.64 20.55
N ARG A 224 -6.23 -0.65 19.31
CA ARG A 224 -6.40 0.45 18.35
C ARG A 224 -7.84 0.59 17.87
N ASN A 225 -8.26 1.82 17.59
CA ASN A 225 -9.59 2.13 17.06
C ASN A 225 -9.50 2.53 15.58
N VAL A 226 -10.18 1.78 14.70
CA VAL A 226 -10.18 2.01 13.25
C VAL A 226 -11.42 2.73 12.74
N LYS A 227 -12.44 2.94 13.60
CA LYS A 227 -13.76 3.44 13.18
C LYS A 227 -13.69 4.81 12.51
N GLY A 228 -12.86 5.71 13.04
CA GLY A 228 -12.64 7.04 12.47
C GLY A 228 -12.10 6.98 11.04
N LYS A 229 -11.04 6.20 10.80
CA LYS A 229 -10.47 6.04 9.46
C LYS A 229 -11.43 5.33 8.50
N GLN A 230 -12.19 4.35 8.99
CA GLN A 230 -13.23 3.68 8.20
C GLN A 230 -14.35 4.64 7.77
N ALA A 231 -14.80 5.51 8.66
CA ALA A 231 -15.83 6.51 8.34
C ALA A 231 -15.31 7.59 7.38
N LEU A 232 -14.05 8.01 7.52
CA LEU A 232 -13.37 8.90 6.55
C LEU A 232 -13.28 8.25 5.17
N ALA A 233 -12.79 7.02 5.10
CA ALA A 233 -12.62 6.30 3.84
C ALA A 233 -13.93 6.16 3.05
N LEU A 234 -15.07 5.93 3.71
CA LEU A 234 -16.37 5.86 3.03
C LEU A 234 -16.83 7.22 2.48
N ARG A 235 -16.60 8.31 3.23
CA ARG A 235 -16.95 9.67 2.80
C ARG A 235 -16.09 10.12 1.62
N GLU A 236 -14.78 9.87 1.70
CA GLU A 236 -13.83 10.14 0.61
C GLU A 236 -14.15 9.32 -0.64
N PHE A 237 -14.45 8.03 -0.47
CA PHE A 237 -14.85 7.16 -1.57
C PHE A 237 -16.12 7.67 -2.27
N ALA A 238 -17.16 8.02 -1.51
CA ALA A 238 -18.40 8.55 -2.07
C ALA A 238 -18.18 9.85 -2.86
N LEU A 239 -17.37 10.78 -2.33
CA LEU A 239 -17.00 12.00 -3.04
C LEU A 239 -16.16 11.72 -4.29
N GLY A 240 -15.24 10.74 -4.23
CA GLY A 240 -14.44 10.31 -5.37
C GLY A 240 -15.31 9.79 -6.52
N ILE A 241 -16.27 8.92 -6.23
CA ILE A 241 -17.22 8.39 -7.22
C ILE A 241 -18.08 9.52 -7.78
N GLU A 242 -18.70 10.34 -6.93
CA GLU A 242 -19.52 11.47 -7.38
C GLU A 242 -18.70 12.45 -8.25
N GLY A 243 -17.43 12.70 -7.93
CA GLY A 243 -16.55 13.52 -8.75
C GLY A 243 -16.31 12.95 -10.15
N LEU A 244 -16.11 11.62 -10.25
CA LEU A 244 -15.95 10.93 -11.53
C LEU A 244 -17.25 10.94 -12.35
N GLU A 245 -18.40 10.68 -11.73
CA GLU A 245 -19.71 10.72 -12.42
C GLU A 245 -19.96 12.11 -13.00
N ARG A 246 -19.72 13.18 -12.21
CA ARG A 246 -19.86 14.56 -12.69
C ARG A 246 -18.91 14.93 -13.82
N LEU A 247 -17.69 14.37 -13.79
CA LEU A 247 -16.71 14.57 -14.86
C LEU A 247 -17.21 13.94 -16.16
N VAL A 248 -17.65 12.69 -16.09
CA VAL A 248 -18.16 11.93 -17.23
C VAL A 248 -19.44 12.53 -17.80
N ASP A 249 -20.32 13.06 -16.95
CA ASP A 249 -21.54 13.77 -17.36
C ASP A 249 -21.29 15.16 -17.99
N GLY A 250 -20.03 15.60 -18.08
CA GLY A 250 -19.68 16.92 -18.63
C GLY A 250 -20.19 18.09 -17.79
N GLN A 251 -20.37 17.91 -16.47
CA GLN A 251 -20.81 19.00 -15.60
C GLN A 251 -19.75 20.11 -15.50
N PRO A 252 -20.15 21.36 -15.17
CA PRO A 252 -19.20 22.46 -15.00
C PRO A 252 -18.08 22.10 -14.02
N LEU A 253 -16.84 22.46 -14.33
CA LEU A 253 -15.64 22.07 -13.54
C LEU A 253 -15.77 22.35 -12.04
N ARG A 254 -16.46 23.44 -11.64
CA ARG A 254 -16.75 23.75 -10.24
C ARG A 254 -17.48 22.61 -9.51
N ARG A 255 -18.39 21.89 -10.18
CA ARG A 255 -19.17 20.77 -9.64
C ARG A 255 -18.33 19.50 -9.49
N VAL A 256 -17.34 19.30 -10.35
CA VAL A 256 -16.35 18.22 -10.19
C VAL A 256 -15.41 18.58 -9.03
N HIS A 257 -14.89 19.81 -9.04
CA HIS A 257 -13.94 20.30 -8.05
C HIS A 257 -14.50 20.35 -6.62
N GLU A 258 -15.79 20.61 -6.41
CA GLU A 258 -16.35 20.56 -5.05
C GLU A 258 -16.20 19.17 -4.41
N CYS A 259 -16.28 18.09 -5.20
CA CYS A 259 -16.04 16.73 -4.71
C CYS A 259 -14.55 16.49 -4.43
N VAL A 260 -13.68 16.88 -5.37
CA VAL A 260 -12.22 16.74 -5.25
C VAL A 260 -11.69 17.50 -4.03
N PHE A 261 -12.11 18.75 -3.84
CA PHE A 261 -11.73 19.55 -2.67
C PHE A 261 -12.36 19.02 -1.38
N GLY A 262 -13.53 18.39 -1.45
CA GLY A 262 -14.12 17.68 -0.33
C GLY A 262 -13.23 16.54 0.17
N VAL A 263 -12.69 15.71 -0.74
CA VAL A 263 -11.71 14.65 -0.40
C VAL A 263 -10.47 15.26 0.24
N LEU A 264 -9.90 16.31 -0.37
CA LEU A 264 -8.72 16.99 0.17
C LEU A 264 -8.95 17.58 1.57
N ALA A 265 -10.14 18.12 1.81
CA ALA A 265 -10.51 18.65 3.13
C ALA A 265 -10.65 17.55 4.18
N LEU A 266 -11.24 16.40 3.82
CA LEU A 266 -11.39 15.26 4.74
C LEU A 266 -10.06 14.66 5.15
N GLU A 267 -9.07 14.62 4.26
CA GLU A 267 -7.72 14.14 4.57
C GLU A 267 -6.95 15.04 5.55
N SER A 268 -7.48 16.22 5.89
CA SER A 268 -6.98 17.05 7.00
C SER A 268 -7.57 16.71 8.37
N GLU A 269 -8.60 15.85 8.44
CA GLU A 269 -9.15 15.37 9.72
C GLU A 269 -8.09 14.52 10.45
N PRO A 270 -7.80 14.80 11.74
CA PRO A 270 -6.77 14.07 12.47
C PRO A 270 -7.18 12.60 12.69
N VAL A 271 -6.32 11.70 12.25
CA VAL A 271 -6.48 10.26 12.41
C VAL A 271 -5.14 9.63 12.78
N ASP A 272 -5.15 8.46 13.42
CA ASP A 272 -3.91 7.75 13.73
C ASP A 272 -3.15 7.44 12.42
N PRO A 273 -1.95 8.01 12.21
CA PRO A 273 -1.21 7.91 10.95
C PRO A 273 -0.69 6.48 10.68
N ARG A 274 -0.82 5.57 11.66
CA ARG A 274 -0.38 4.18 11.54
C ARG A 274 -1.42 3.28 10.87
N LEU A 275 -2.63 3.78 10.60
CA LEU A 275 -3.78 2.99 10.10
C LEU A 275 -3.79 2.78 8.58
#